data_AF-A0A7J3TXG6-F1
#
_entry.id   AF-A0A7J3TXG6-F1
#
_cell.length_a   1.000
_cell.length_b   1.000
_cell.length_c   1.000
_cell.angle_alpha   90.00
_cell.angle_beta   90.00
_cell.angle_gamma   90.00
#
_symmetry.space_group_name_H-M   'P 1'
#
loop_
_entity.id
_entity.type
_entity.pdbx_description
1 polymer ?
#
loop_
_entity_poly.entity_id
_entity_poly.type
_entity_poly.pdbx_seq_one_letter_code
_entity_poly.pdbx_strand_id
1 'polypeptide(L)'
;MRVIGGPSSTKLAENISLELKVPLIKAQFKRFPDGEFYFRLLEDVKGEDILLVQSLPPPQDQHIIELIYMLETCRELEARNIIVYAPYLAYSRQDQRYLPGEAVSSKILAEAIQRAGASELYTVDVH
;
A
#
# COMPACT_ATOMS: atom_id res chain seq x y z
N MET A 1 1.12 15.21 7.96
CA MET A 1 0.50 13.92 7.57
C MET A 1 -0.54 14.17 6.50
N ARG A 2 -0.46 13.44 5.39
CA ARG A 2 -1.38 13.51 4.24
C ARG A 2 -1.75 12.10 3.79
N VAL A 3 -2.90 11.95 3.15
CA VAL A 3 -3.45 10.63 2.78
C VAL A 3 -3.30 10.40 1.28
N ILE A 4 -2.88 9.20 0.88
CA ILE A 4 -2.90 8.74 -0.52
C ILE A 4 -3.80 7.51 -0.58
N GLY A 5 -4.78 7.52 -1.48
CA GLY A 5 -5.60 6.33 -1.77
C GLY A 5 -5.08 5.57 -2.97
N GLY A 6 -4.88 4.26 -2.82
CA GLY A 6 -4.56 3.38 -3.94
C GLY A 6 -5.81 2.86 -4.66
N PRO A 7 -5.62 2.12 -5.78
CA PRO A 7 -6.72 1.67 -6.64
C PRO A 7 -7.83 0.87 -5.96
N SER A 8 -7.52 0.13 -4.89
CA SER A 8 -8.51 -0.67 -4.16
C SER A 8 -9.23 0.12 -3.05
N SER A 9 -8.82 1.37 -2.80
CA SER A 9 -9.13 2.06 -1.54
C SER A 9 -9.39 3.55 -1.66
N THR A 10 -9.64 4.09 -2.87
CA THR A 10 -9.92 5.51 -3.09
C THR A 10 -10.99 6.06 -2.14
N LYS A 11 -12.14 5.35 -2.03
CA LYS A 11 -13.24 5.81 -1.18
C LYS A 11 -12.93 5.75 0.30
N LEU A 12 -12.20 4.72 0.74
CA LEU A 12 -11.77 4.59 2.11
C LEU A 12 -10.77 5.70 2.48
N ALA A 13 -9.82 6.01 1.59
CA ALA A 13 -8.85 7.07 1.76
C ALA A 13 -9.52 8.45 1.87
N GLU A 14 -10.52 8.74 1.03
CA GLU A 14 -11.35 9.95 1.14
C GLU A 14 -12.02 10.05 2.51
N ASN A 15 -12.68 8.98 2.96
CA ASN A 15 -13.37 8.97 4.25
C ASN A 15 -12.39 9.18 5.42
N ILE A 16 -11.22 8.53 5.39
CA ILE A 16 -10.17 8.70 6.41
C ILE A 16 -9.64 10.14 6.40
N SER A 17 -9.38 10.71 5.22
CA SER A 17 -8.93 12.10 5.07
C SER A 17 -9.94 13.08 5.69
N LEU A 18 -11.23 12.86 5.46
CA LEU A 18 -12.31 13.67 6.05
C LEU A 18 -12.38 13.53 7.57
N GLU A 19 -12.36 12.29 8.08
CA GLU A 19 -12.47 12.00 9.51
C GLU A 19 -11.26 12.56 10.30
N LEU A 20 -10.05 12.36 9.77
CA LEU A 20 -8.82 12.86 10.38
C LEU A 20 -8.54 14.34 10.10
N LYS A 21 -9.33 14.98 9.22
CA LYS A 21 -9.14 16.37 8.77
C LYS A 21 -7.74 16.64 8.21
N VAL A 22 -7.19 15.69 7.45
CA VAL A 22 -5.88 15.80 6.79
C VAL A 22 -6.05 15.82 5.27
N PRO A 23 -5.15 16.47 4.51
CA PRO A 23 -5.29 16.55 3.07
C PRO A 23 -5.22 15.18 2.37
N LEU A 24 -6.10 14.95 1.39
CA LEU A 24 -6.00 13.86 0.42
C LEU A 24 -5.15 14.32 -0.75
N ILE A 25 -4.08 13.59 -1.04
CA ILE A 25 -3.18 13.81 -2.17
C ILE A 25 -3.80 13.24 -3.43
N LYS A 26 -3.81 14.04 -4.50
CA LYS A 26 -4.25 13.56 -5.80
C LYS A 26 -3.17 12.70 -6.45
N ALA A 27 -3.55 11.49 -6.85
CA ALA A 27 -2.74 10.59 -7.64
C ALA A 27 -3.50 10.16 -8.90
N GLN A 28 -2.77 9.83 -9.95
CA GLN A 28 -3.29 9.18 -11.15
C GLN A 28 -2.76 7.77 -11.21
N PHE A 29 -3.65 6.84 -11.54
CA PHE A 29 -3.26 5.49 -11.88
C PHE A 29 -4.14 4.95 -12.99
N LYS A 30 -3.58 4.05 -13.80
CA LYS A 30 -4.29 3.38 -14.89
C LYS A 30 -3.63 2.04 -15.20
N ARG A 31 -4.27 1.28 -16.07
CA ARG A 31 -3.72 0.07 -16.68
C ARG A 31 -3.35 0.36 -18.13
N PHE A 32 -2.17 -0.09 -18.54
CA PHE A 32 -1.81 -0.14 -19.95
C PHE A 32 -2.57 -1.29 -20.66
N PRO A 33 -2.62 -1.31 -22.01
CA PRO A 33 -3.36 -2.34 -22.74
C PRO A 33 -2.91 -3.78 -22.48
N ASP A 34 -1.66 -3.98 -22.05
CA ASP A 34 -1.08 -5.26 -21.66
C ASP A 34 -1.30 -5.61 -20.17
N GLY A 35 -1.94 -4.71 -19.40
CA GLY A 35 -2.25 -4.89 -17.99
C GLY A 35 -1.23 -4.28 -17.02
N GLU A 36 -0.12 -3.72 -17.49
CA GLU A 36 0.87 -3.09 -16.62
C GLU A 36 0.31 -1.89 -15.84
N PHE A 37 0.84 -1.69 -14.62
CA PHE A 37 0.38 -0.61 -13.74
C PHE A 37 1.11 0.70 -14.05
N TYR A 38 0.34 1.77 -14.19
CA TYR A 38 0.86 3.14 -14.19
C TYR A 38 0.42 3.84 -12.91
N PHE A 39 1.35 4.55 -12.26
CA PHE A 39 1.08 5.40 -11.10
C PHE A 39 1.84 6.72 -11.22
N ARG A 40 1.23 7.81 -10.76
CA ARG A 40 1.84 9.14 -10.68
C ARG A 40 1.20 9.98 -9.59
N LEU A 41 2.00 10.58 -8.71
CA LEU A 41 1.55 11.63 -7.81
C LEU A 41 1.42 12.97 -8.55
N LEU A 42 0.36 13.72 -8.27
CA LEU A 42 0.12 15.05 -8.86
C LEU A 42 0.58 16.20 -7.96
N GLU A 43 1.03 15.89 -6.75
CA GLU A 43 1.48 16.85 -5.75
C GLU A 43 2.81 16.36 -5.16
N ASP A 44 3.64 17.30 -4.70
CA ASP A 44 4.89 16.98 -4.03
C ASP A 44 4.63 16.33 -2.65
N VAL A 45 5.50 15.40 -2.27
CA VAL A 45 5.45 14.66 -0.99
C VAL A 45 6.75 14.75 -0.20
N LYS A 46 7.74 15.49 -0.69
CA LYS A 46 9.04 15.63 -0.04
C LYS A 46 8.91 16.14 1.39
N GLY A 47 9.49 15.41 2.33
CA GLY A 47 9.49 15.75 3.76
C GLY A 47 8.15 15.55 4.48
N GLU A 48 7.13 15.00 3.81
CA GLU A 48 5.80 14.77 4.39
C GLU A 48 5.68 13.40 5.04
N ASP A 49 4.81 13.30 6.05
CA ASP A 49 4.34 12.00 6.53
C ASP A 49 3.13 11.56 5.71
N ILE A 50 3.17 10.35 5.17
CA ILE A 50 2.19 9.81 4.26
C ILE A 50 1.45 8.65 4.92
N LEU A 51 0.12 8.72 4.91
CA LEU A 51 -0.74 7.57 5.17
C LEU A 51 -1.23 7.03 3.82
N LEU A 52 -0.65 5.91 3.40
CA LEU A 52 -0.97 5.24 2.15
C LEU A 52 -2.00 4.14 2.40
N VAL A 53 -3.20 4.34 1.88
CA VAL A 53 -4.35 3.45 2.10
C VAL A 53 -4.54 2.56 0.88
N GLN A 54 -4.30 1.27 1.03
CA GLN A 54 -4.42 0.27 -0.04
C GLN A 54 -4.69 -1.11 0.57
N SER A 55 -5.96 -1.51 0.52
CA SER A 55 -6.41 -2.87 0.84
C SER A 55 -5.95 -3.87 -0.23
N LEU A 56 -5.81 -5.15 0.11
CA LEU A 56 -5.27 -6.17 -0.81
C LEU A 56 -6.29 -7.29 -1.15
N PRO A 57 -7.57 -7.01 -1.46
CA PRO A 57 -8.54 -8.07 -1.79
C PRO A 57 -8.20 -8.76 -3.12
N PRO A 58 -8.94 -9.79 -3.56
CA PRO A 58 -8.80 -10.29 -4.93
C PRO A 58 -9.03 -9.17 -5.98
N PRO A 59 -8.14 -8.98 -6.98
CA PRO A 59 -6.91 -9.75 -7.25
C PRO A 59 -5.72 -9.31 -6.38
N GLN A 60 -5.28 -10.19 -5.47
CA GLN A 60 -4.33 -9.88 -4.41
C GLN A 60 -2.97 -9.45 -4.96
N ASP A 61 -2.43 -10.22 -5.90
CA ASP A 61 -1.10 -10.00 -6.47
C ASP A 61 -1.01 -8.65 -7.17
N GLN A 62 -2.08 -8.29 -7.89
CA GLN A 62 -2.18 -7.00 -8.54
C GLN A 62 -2.12 -5.87 -7.52
N HIS A 63 -2.93 -5.92 -6.46
CA HIS A 63 -2.98 -4.87 -5.45
C HIS A 63 -1.69 -4.77 -4.62
N ILE A 64 -0.97 -5.88 -4.46
CA ILE A 64 0.37 -5.89 -3.84
C ILE A 64 1.38 -5.16 -4.73
N ILE A 65 1.40 -5.46 -6.03
CA ILE A 65 2.29 -4.75 -6.98
C ILE A 65 1.95 -3.26 -7.04
N GLU A 66 0.66 -2.90 -7.05
CA GLU A 66 0.23 -1.50 -6.97
C GLU A 66 0.73 -0.82 -5.69
N LEU A 67 0.60 -1.47 -4.54
CA LEU A 67 1.09 -0.96 -3.25
C LEU A 67 2.61 -0.71 -3.31
N ILE A 68 3.38 -1.67 -3.83
CA ILE A 68 4.84 -1.54 -3.96
C ILE A 68 5.21 -0.35 -4.84
N TYR A 69 4.54 -0.16 -6.00
CA TYR A 69 4.77 0.99 -6.88
C TYR A 69 4.54 2.31 -6.15
N MET A 70 3.46 2.40 -5.38
CA MET A 70 3.11 3.62 -4.66
C MET A 70 4.10 3.91 -3.52
N LEU A 71 4.50 2.89 -2.77
CA LEU A 71 5.51 2.99 -1.70
C LEU A 71 6.86 3.46 -2.24
N GLU A 72 7.35 2.78 -3.26
CA GLU A 72 8.61 3.11 -3.94
C GLU A 72 8.58 4.55 -4.46
N THR A 73 7.49 4.96 -5.12
CA THR A 73 7.33 6.33 -5.61
C THR A 73 7.38 7.36 -4.48
N CYS A 74 6.71 7.12 -3.35
CA CYS A 74 6.75 8.04 -2.20
C CYS A 74 8.15 8.12 -1.59
N ARG A 75 8.86 6.99 -1.51
CA ARG A 75 10.23 6.91 -0.99
C ARG A 75 11.22 7.66 -1.88
N GLU A 76 11.16 7.43 -3.19
CA GLU A 76 12.03 8.11 -4.17
C GLU A 76 11.78 9.62 -4.23
N LEU A 77 10.54 10.06 -3.98
CA LEU A 77 10.18 11.47 -3.84
C LEU A 77 10.46 12.03 -2.43
N GLU A 78 11.25 11.32 -1.63
CA GLU A 78 11.75 11.78 -0.33
C GLU A 78 10.66 12.08 0.70
N ALA A 79 9.55 11.32 0.68
CA ALA A 79 8.60 11.34 1.80
C ALA A 79 9.32 11.01 3.11
N ARG A 80 9.01 11.73 4.19
CA ARG A 80 9.69 11.59 5.49
C ARG A 80 9.34 10.27 6.17
N ASN A 81 8.06 9.90 6.13
CA ASN A 81 7.54 8.70 6.77
C ASN A 81 6.39 8.14 5.92
N ILE A 82 6.32 6.82 5.71
CA ILE A 82 5.28 6.21 4.89
C ILE A 82 4.60 5.08 5.69
N ILE A 83 3.42 5.38 6.18
CA ILE A 83 2.56 4.47 6.92
C ILE A 83 1.62 3.79 5.92
N VAL A 84 1.58 2.45 5.91
CA VAL A 84 0.60 1.68 5.13
C VAL A 84 -0.60 1.36 5.98
N TYR A 85 -1.80 1.61 5.45
CA TYR A 85 -3.03 1.04 5.97
C TYR A 85 -3.65 0.09 4.93
N ALA A 86 -3.61 -1.21 5.23
CA ALA A 86 -4.17 -2.28 4.42
C ALA A 86 -5.23 -3.04 5.24
N PRO A 87 -6.52 -2.61 5.20
CA PRO A 87 -7.56 -3.23 6.01
C PRO A 87 -7.67 -4.75 5.80
N TYR A 88 -7.62 -5.20 4.55
CA TYR A 88 -7.43 -6.61 4.24
C TYR A 88 -5.97 -6.83 3.82
N LEU A 89 -5.24 -7.60 4.64
CA LEU A 89 -3.87 -8.02 4.34
C LEU A 89 -3.88 -9.41 3.70
N ALA A 90 -3.63 -9.46 2.39
CA ALA A 90 -3.47 -10.70 1.64
C ALA A 90 -2.30 -11.54 2.18
N TYR A 91 -2.28 -12.84 1.85
CA TYR A 91 -1.21 -13.77 2.23
C TYR A 91 -0.98 -13.93 3.75
N SER A 92 -1.88 -13.41 4.59
CA SER A 92 -1.79 -13.52 6.05
C SER A 92 -1.99 -14.94 6.59
N ARG A 93 -2.75 -15.79 5.87
CA ARG A 93 -3.07 -17.17 6.27
C ARG A 93 -1.88 -18.14 6.35
N GLN A 94 -0.79 -17.86 5.63
CA GLN A 94 0.38 -18.72 5.60
C GLN A 94 1.54 -17.98 6.29
N ASP A 95 1.47 -18.04 7.61
CA ASP A 95 2.34 -17.40 8.62
C ASP A 95 3.53 -18.24 9.04
N GLN A 96 3.49 -19.53 8.73
CA GLN A 96 4.55 -20.49 8.99
C GLN A 96 4.59 -21.58 7.93
N ARG A 97 5.62 -22.43 8.00
CA ARG A 97 5.69 -23.66 7.22
C ARG A 97 4.91 -24.73 7.96
N TYR A 98 3.80 -25.19 7.39
CA TYR A 98 3.04 -26.32 7.89
C TYR A 98 3.60 -27.64 7.33
N LEU A 99 4.16 -27.59 6.12
CA LEU A 99 4.84 -28.71 5.46
C LEU A 99 6.28 -28.36 5.04
N PRO A 100 7.18 -29.37 4.92
CA PRO A 100 8.52 -29.16 4.38
C PRO A 100 8.49 -28.56 2.98
N GLY A 101 9.28 -27.50 2.76
CA GLY A 101 9.42 -26.84 1.46
C GLY A 101 8.43 -25.69 1.19
N GLU A 102 7.52 -25.39 2.13
CA GLU A 102 6.57 -24.30 1.95
C GLU A 102 7.20 -22.90 2.04
N ALA A 103 6.60 -21.96 1.31
CA ALA A 103 6.81 -20.54 1.48
C ALA A 103 6.11 -20.05 2.76
N VAL A 104 6.62 -18.97 3.33
CA VAL A 104 5.93 -18.22 4.40
C VAL A 104 5.49 -16.90 3.77
N SER A 105 4.33 -16.91 3.11
CA SER A 105 3.93 -15.82 2.21
C SER A 105 3.65 -14.51 2.95
N SER A 106 3.12 -14.57 4.17
CA SER A 106 2.98 -13.40 5.05
C SER A 106 4.32 -12.70 5.32
N LYS A 107 5.38 -13.46 5.62
CA LYS A 107 6.73 -12.95 5.83
C LYS A 107 7.29 -12.33 4.54
N ILE A 108 7.11 -13.01 3.41
CA ILE A 108 7.53 -12.50 2.09
C ILE A 108 6.86 -11.15 1.81
N LEU A 109 5.55 -11.06 2.03
CA LEU A 109 4.79 -9.82 1.83
C LEU A 109 5.25 -8.71 2.78
N ALA A 110 5.41 -9.00 4.06
CA ALA A 110 5.88 -8.03 5.05
C ALA A 110 7.27 -7.47 4.70
N GLU A 111 8.20 -8.35 4.31
CA GLU A 111 9.54 -7.94 3.86
C GLU A 111 9.49 -7.12 2.56
N ALA A 112 8.61 -7.47 1.62
CA ALA A 112 8.44 -6.69 0.38
C ALA A 112 7.90 -5.28 0.67
N ILE A 113 6.88 -5.16 1.52
CA ILE A 113 6.29 -3.88 1.93
C ILE A 113 7.32 -3.01 2.67
N GLN A 114 8.07 -3.60 3.60
CA GLN A 114 9.14 -2.91 4.32
C GLN A 114 10.24 -2.42 3.37
N ARG A 115 10.73 -3.30 2.48
CA ARG A 115 11.77 -2.94 1.50
C ARG A 115 11.30 -1.88 0.51
N ALA A 116 10.01 -1.83 0.20
CA ALA A 116 9.44 -0.80 -0.66
C ALA A 116 9.40 0.59 0.00
N GLY A 117 9.62 0.69 1.31
CA GLY A 117 9.73 1.97 2.04
C GLY A 117 8.68 2.20 3.12
N ALA A 118 7.81 1.22 3.40
CA ALA A 118 6.88 1.34 4.51
C ALA A 118 7.62 1.31 5.86
N SER A 119 7.32 2.27 6.73
CA SER A 119 7.82 2.32 8.10
C SER A 119 6.91 1.61 9.08
N GLU A 120 5.60 1.68 8.84
CA GLU A 120 4.56 1.08 9.68
C GLU A 120 3.48 0.44 8.79
N LEU A 121 2.87 -0.63 9.28
CA LEU A 121 1.75 -1.32 8.63
C LEU A 121 0.61 -1.49 9.62
N TYR A 122 -0.54 -0.88 9.31
CA TYR A 122 -1.80 -1.03 10.00
C TYR A 122 -2.73 -1.93 9.19
N THR A 123 -3.39 -2.87 9.85
CA THR A 123 -4.36 -3.79 9.24
C THR A 123 -5.51 -4.08 10.20
N VAL A 124 -6.54 -4.78 9.75
CA VAL A 124 -7.71 -5.16 10.56
C VAL A 124 -7.86 -6.67 10.54
N ASP A 125 -8.07 -7.28 11.71
CA ASP A 125 -8.37 -8.71 11.88
C ASP A 125 -7.48 -9.63 11.03
N VAL A 126 -6.17 -9.51 11.23
CA VAL A 126 -5.19 -10.43 10.61
C VAL A 126 -5.50 -11.86 11.05
N HIS A 127 -5.31 -12.83 10.14
CA HIS A 127 -5.52 -14.26 10.43
C HIS A 127 -4.57 -14.79 11.51
#